data_AF-A0A7V9B1W3-F1
#
_entry.id   AF-A0A7V9B1W3-F1
#
_cell.length_a   1.000
_cell.length_b   1.000
_cell.length_c   1.000
_cell.angle_alpha   90.00
_cell.angle_beta   90.00
_cell.angle_gamma   90.00
#
_symmetry.space_group_name_H-M   'P 1'
#
loop_
_entity.id
_entity.type
_entity.pdbx_description
1 polymer ?
#
loop_
_entity_poly.entity_id
_entity_poly.type
_entity_poly.pdbx_seq_one_letter_code
_entity_poly.pdbx_strand_id
1 'polypeptide(L)'
;MQASWTLVAALVLPGALLAIANVAALLWRDVPSTDAQVTGSVLLAIGWSLFLLFGLDLFGLGRLISGLGVIGPVALLLLIAAADLLLLIGLLDILPSWDVVGDAIERGVRDLARSLPFSGE
;
A
#
# COMPACT_ATOMS: atom_id res chain seq x y z
N MET A 1 3.23 -27.44 2.24
CA MET A 1 3.13 -26.46 3.35
C MET A 1 3.93 -25.18 3.07
N GLN A 2 5.12 -25.22 2.48
CA GLN A 2 5.87 -23.99 2.15
C GLN A 2 5.17 -23.08 1.12
N ALA A 3 4.58 -23.65 0.05
CA ALA A 3 3.98 -22.87 -1.04
C ALA A 3 2.88 -21.88 -0.58
N SER A 4 2.08 -22.23 0.42
CA SER A 4 1.01 -21.36 0.94
C SER A 4 1.55 -20.15 1.70
N TRP A 5 2.68 -20.30 2.40
CA TRP A 5 3.34 -19.18 3.08
C TRP A 5 4.09 -18.27 2.10
N THR A 6 4.55 -18.80 0.98
CA THR A 6 5.16 -18.01 -0.10
C THR A 6 4.19 -16.98 -0.68
N LEU A 7 2.90 -17.33 -0.83
CA LEU A 7 1.88 -16.40 -1.31
C LEU A 7 1.63 -15.27 -0.29
N VAL A 8 1.62 -15.58 1.00
CA VAL A 8 1.53 -14.56 2.05
C VAL A 8 2.73 -13.61 1.99
N ALA A 9 3.93 -14.17 1.84
CA ALA A 9 5.16 -13.38 1.71
C ALA A 9 5.15 -12.47 0.46
N ALA A 10 4.52 -12.90 -0.63
CA ALA A 10 4.39 -12.08 -1.83
C ALA A 10 3.53 -10.82 -1.61
N LEU A 11 2.52 -10.88 -0.74
CA LEU A 11 1.67 -9.74 -0.40
C LEU A 11 2.29 -8.80 0.64
N VAL A 12 3.24 -9.28 1.44
CA VAL A 12 3.96 -8.44 2.43
C VAL A 12 4.65 -7.25 1.76
N LEU A 13 5.23 -7.44 0.56
CA LEU A 13 5.94 -6.39 -0.18
C LEU A 13 5.02 -5.28 -0.71
N PRO A 14 3.93 -5.57 -1.45
CA PRO A 14 2.91 -4.58 -1.80
C PRO A 14 2.40 -3.79 -0.60
N GLY A 15 2.09 -4.46 0.51
CA GLY A 15 1.65 -3.80 1.73
C GLY A 15 2.68 -2.80 2.30
N ALA A 16 3.97 -3.16 2.32
CA ALA A 16 5.03 -2.22 2.72
C ALA A 16 5.06 -0.98 1.82
N LEU A 17 5.02 -1.18 0.50
CA LEU A 17 5.06 -0.09 -0.47
C LEU A 17 3.84 0.82 -0.31
N LEU A 18 2.65 0.25 -0.13
CA LEU A 18 1.42 1.00 0.10
C LEU A 18 1.47 1.78 1.40
N ALA A 19 1.97 1.21 2.49
CA ALA A 19 2.11 1.91 3.76
C ALA A 19 3.04 3.13 3.63
N ILE A 20 4.19 2.96 2.97
CA ILE A 20 5.14 4.05 2.70
C ILE A 20 4.48 5.12 1.81
N ALA A 21 3.79 4.71 0.74
CA ALA A 21 3.12 5.63 -0.16
C ALA A 21 2.02 6.44 0.53
N ASN A 22 1.23 5.82 1.42
CA ASN A 22 0.20 6.51 2.21
C ASN A 22 0.82 7.55 3.15
N VAL A 23 1.89 7.19 3.88
CA VAL A 23 2.60 8.16 4.74
C VAL A 23 3.18 9.31 3.92
N ALA A 24 3.81 9.01 2.78
CA ALA A 24 4.37 10.03 1.90
C ALA A 24 3.27 10.97 1.35
N ALA A 25 2.12 10.42 0.96
CA ALA A 25 0.99 11.20 0.46
C ALA A 25 0.39 12.11 1.55
N LEU A 26 0.26 11.61 2.79
CA LEU A 26 -0.20 12.39 3.93
C LEU A 26 0.75 13.56 4.24
N LEU A 27 2.05 13.30 4.27
CA LEU A 27 3.08 14.33 4.50
C LEU A 27 3.13 15.36 3.37
N TRP A 28 2.93 14.94 2.12
CA TRP A 28 2.97 15.83 0.96
C TRP A 28 1.75 16.74 0.88
N ARG A 29 0.56 16.22 1.23
CA ARG A 29 -0.71 16.95 1.12
C ARG A 29 -1.10 17.70 2.39
N ASP A 30 -0.44 17.40 3.52
CA ASP A 30 -0.76 17.94 4.84
C ASP A 30 -2.24 17.73 5.21
N VAL A 31 -2.72 16.50 4.99
CA VAL A 31 -4.11 16.09 5.24
C VAL A 31 -4.18 15.03 6.33
N PRO A 32 -5.28 14.95 7.09
CA PRO A 32 -5.47 13.90 8.08
C PRO A 32 -5.61 12.53 7.42
N SER A 33 -5.26 11.48 8.16
CA SER A 33 -5.45 10.09 7.73
C SER A 33 -6.93 9.76 7.53
N THR A 34 -7.24 8.99 6.49
CA THR A 34 -8.59 8.46 6.28
C THR A 34 -8.85 7.20 7.12
N ASP A 35 -10.11 6.88 7.39
CA ASP A 35 -10.48 5.67 8.13
C ASP A 35 -9.99 4.40 7.42
N ALA A 36 -9.98 4.40 6.08
CA ALA A 36 -9.44 3.31 5.26
C ALA A 36 -7.93 3.14 5.48
N GLN A 37 -7.17 4.23 5.55
CA GLN A 37 -5.74 4.19 5.85
C GLN A 37 -5.46 3.66 7.24
N VAL A 38 -6.18 4.16 8.26
CA VAL A 38 -6.00 3.73 9.65
C VAL A 38 -6.32 2.23 9.78
N THR A 39 -7.48 1.82 9.27
CA THR A 39 -7.93 0.42 9.34
C THR A 39 -6.99 -0.50 8.56
N GLY A 40 -6.62 -0.12 7.33
CA GLY A 40 -5.66 -0.86 6.51
C GLY A 40 -4.29 -1.00 7.17
N SER A 41 -3.78 0.07 7.78
CA SER A 41 -2.50 0.07 8.49
C SER A 41 -2.51 -0.87 9.70
N VAL A 42 -3.58 -0.85 10.48
CA VAL A 42 -3.74 -1.74 11.64
C VAL A 42 -3.82 -3.20 11.20
N LEU A 43 -4.63 -3.51 10.18
CA LEU A 43 -4.75 -4.85 9.63
C LEU A 43 -3.41 -5.35 9.08
N LEU A 44 -2.66 -4.49 8.37
CA LEU A 44 -1.34 -4.82 7.84
C LEU A 44 -0.35 -5.11 8.97
N ALA A 45 -0.32 -4.29 10.02
CA ALA A 45 0.57 -4.48 11.17
C ALA A 45 0.28 -5.80 11.91
N ILE A 46 -1.00 -6.14 12.09
CA ILE A 46 -1.42 -7.43 12.66
C ILE A 46 -1.00 -8.57 11.73
N GLY A 47 -1.29 -8.46 10.43
CA GLY A 47 -0.94 -9.48 9.44
C GLY A 47 0.57 -9.75 9.37
N TRP A 48 1.38 -8.70 9.40
CA TRP A 48 2.84 -8.81 9.47
C TRP A 48 3.31 -9.50 10.74
N SER A 49 2.78 -9.08 11.89
CA SER A 49 3.17 -9.67 13.17
C SER A 49 2.89 -11.18 13.18
N LEU A 50 1.70 -11.58 12.72
CA LEU A 50 1.32 -12.99 12.60
C LEU A 50 2.18 -13.74 11.57
N PHE A 51 2.50 -13.12 10.43
CA PHE A 51 3.37 -13.71 9.41
C PHE A 51 4.79 -13.96 9.95
N LEU A 52 5.36 -12.98 10.66
CA LEU A 52 6.68 -13.13 11.27
C LEU A 52 6.67 -14.26 12.29
N LEU A 53 5.74 -14.23 13.25
CA LEU A 53 5.66 -15.22 14.33
C LEU A 53 5.46 -16.65 13.83
N PHE A 54 4.52 -16.85 12.89
CA PHE A 54 4.11 -18.19 12.48
C PHE A 54 4.69 -18.65 11.14
N GLY A 55 4.83 -17.74 10.18
CA GLY A 55 5.34 -18.04 8.84
C GLY A 55 6.86 -18.14 8.80
N LEU A 56 7.58 -17.28 9.53
CA LEU A 56 9.04 -17.36 9.66
C LEU A 56 9.51 -18.18 10.86
N ASP A 57 8.58 -18.81 11.58
CA ASP A 57 8.84 -19.58 12.80
C ASP A 57 9.62 -18.76 13.85
N LEU A 58 9.32 -17.46 13.97
CA LEU A 58 9.94 -16.62 15.00
C LEU A 58 9.59 -17.18 16.38
N PHE A 59 10.60 -17.32 17.24
CA PHE A 59 10.46 -17.94 18.57
C PHE A 59 10.00 -19.42 18.55
N GLY A 60 10.03 -20.11 17.41
CA GLY A 60 9.61 -21.51 17.31
C GLY A 60 8.09 -21.71 17.33
N LEU A 61 7.30 -20.65 17.09
CA LEU A 61 5.84 -20.65 17.17
C LEU A 61 5.14 -21.23 15.94
N GLY A 62 5.84 -21.46 14.83
CA GLY A 62 5.29 -22.08 13.62
C GLY A 62 4.74 -23.49 13.88
N ARG A 63 5.27 -24.18 14.89
CA ARG A 63 4.78 -25.49 15.36
C ARG A 63 3.40 -25.45 16.03
N LEU A 64 2.97 -24.30 16.56
CA LEU A 64 1.61 -24.15 17.11
C LEU A 64 0.55 -24.19 16.01
N ILE A 65 0.89 -23.65 14.83
CA ILE A 65 -0.03 -23.53 13.70
C ILE A 65 0.08 -24.70 12.72
N SER A 66 1.12 -25.55 12.81
CA SER A 66 1.27 -26.72 11.94
C SER A 66 0.10 -27.69 12.01
N GLY A 67 -0.62 -27.73 13.14
CA GLY A 67 -1.85 -28.52 13.30
C GLY A 67 -3.06 -28.00 12.51
N LEU A 68 -3.07 -26.71 12.13
CA LEU A 68 -4.16 -26.06 11.37
C LEU A 68 -4.01 -26.19 9.85
N GLY A 69 -2.89 -26.77 9.38
CA GLY A 69 -2.64 -26.99 7.96
C GLY A 69 -2.68 -25.69 7.15
N VAL A 70 -3.51 -25.65 6.10
CA VAL A 70 -3.60 -24.52 5.15
C VAL A 70 -4.44 -23.35 5.66
N ILE A 71 -5.23 -23.55 6.72
CA ILE A 71 -6.18 -22.55 7.23
C ILE A 71 -5.46 -21.29 7.72
N GLY A 72 -4.36 -21.46 8.47
CA GLY A 72 -3.55 -20.33 8.96
C GLY A 72 -3.02 -19.43 7.84
N PRO A 73 -2.28 -19.98 6.86
CA PRO A 73 -1.82 -19.22 5.70
C PRO A 73 -2.95 -18.52 4.92
N VAL A 74 -4.09 -19.20 4.70
CA VAL A 74 -5.20 -18.64 3.92
C VAL A 74 -5.89 -17.49 4.66
N ALA A 75 -6.14 -17.63 5.96
CA ALA A 75 -6.71 -16.57 6.77
C ALA A 75 -5.80 -15.33 6.75
N LEU A 76 -4.49 -15.55 6.85
CA LEU A 76 -3.50 -14.48 6.83
C LEU A 76 -3.39 -13.80 5.45
N LEU A 77 -3.48 -14.59 4.38
CA LEU A 77 -3.51 -14.08 3.01
C LEU A 77 -4.71 -13.14 2.79
N LEU A 78 -5.90 -13.54 3.24
CA LEU A 78 -7.11 -12.73 3.15
C LEU A 78 -7.00 -11.45 3.99
N LEU A 79 -6.42 -11.55 5.19
CA LEU A 79 -6.20 -10.42 6.08
C LEU A 79 -5.29 -9.37 5.44
N ILE A 80 -4.13 -9.80 4.91
CA ILE A 80 -3.17 -8.88 4.26
C ILE A 80 -3.76 -8.33 2.96
N ALA A 81 -4.47 -9.14 2.17
CA ALA A 81 -5.13 -8.66 0.96
C ALA A 81 -6.17 -7.56 1.25
N ALA A 82 -6.95 -7.71 2.32
CA ALA A 82 -7.89 -6.70 2.76
C ALA A 82 -7.18 -5.43 3.25
N ALA A 83 -6.06 -5.58 3.96
CA ALA A 83 -5.23 -4.46 4.41
C ALA A 83 -4.68 -3.66 3.22
N ASP A 84 -4.09 -4.36 2.24
CA ASP A 84 -3.54 -3.76 1.01
C ASP A 84 -4.63 -3.04 0.22
N LEU A 85 -5.80 -3.64 0.08
CA LEU A 85 -6.93 -3.03 -0.61
C LEU A 85 -7.39 -1.73 0.08
N LEU A 86 -7.49 -1.74 1.40
CA LEU A 86 -7.85 -0.55 2.18
C LEU A 86 -6.80 0.56 2.09
N LEU A 87 -5.51 0.20 2.14
CA LEU A 87 -4.42 1.14 1.94
C LEU A 87 -4.39 1.71 0.52
N LEU A 88 -4.73 0.91 -0.48
CA LEU A 88 -4.84 1.37 -1.86
C LEU A 88 -6.00 2.36 -2.01
N ILE A 89 -7.18 2.02 -1.48
CA ILE A 89 -8.36 2.93 -1.50
C ILE A 89 -8.01 4.24 -0.79
N GLY A 90 -7.47 4.17 0.42
CA GLY A 90 -7.08 5.36 1.17
C GLY A 90 -6.01 6.21 0.48
N LEU A 91 -5.10 5.59 -0.28
CA LEU A 91 -4.12 6.31 -1.09
C LEU A 91 -4.77 7.02 -2.27
N LEU A 92 -5.68 6.33 -2.98
CA LEU A 92 -6.40 6.88 -4.13
C LEU A 92 -7.30 8.05 -3.73
N ASP A 93 -7.85 8.04 -2.50
CA ASP A 93 -8.64 9.16 -1.97
C ASP A 93 -7.82 10.44 -1.77
N ILE A 94 -6.51 10.33 -1.52
CA ILE A 94 -5.62 11.48 -1.31
C ILE A 94 -4.99 11.97 -2.62
N LEU A 95 -4.78 11.07 -3.58
CA LEU A 95 -4.14 11.41 -4.84
C LEU A 95 -5.02 12.40 -5.64
N PRO A 96 -4.42 13.44 -6.24
CA PRO A 96 -5.16 14.37 -7.08
C PRO A 96 -5.76 13.62 -8.27
N SER A 97 -6.97 14.03 -8.69
CA SER A 97 -7.59 13.47 -9.88
C SER A 97 -6.70 13.69 -11.10
N TRP A 98 -6.82 12.79 -12.09
CA TRP A 98 -6.08 12.87 -13.34
C TRP A 98 -6.29 14.21 -14.07
N ASP A 99 -7.45 14.84 -13.89
CA ASP A 99 -7.76 16.15 -14.45
C ASP A 99 -6.82 17.24 -13.92
N VAL A 100 -6.53 17.23 -12.61
CA VAL A 100 -5.61 18.21 -11.98
C VAL A 100 -4.18 18.03 -12.47
N VAL A 101 -3.75 16.78 -12.68
CA VAL A 101 -2.43 16.45 -13.23
C VAL A 101 -2.32 16.90 -14.69
N GLY A 102 -3.34 16.59 -15.51
CA GLY A 102 -3.43 17.02 -16.90
C GLY A 102 -3.38 18.54 -17.03
N ASP A 103 -4.18 19.24 -16.23
CA ASP A 103 -4.24 20.71 -16.21
C ASP A 103 -2.92 21.34 -15.77
N ALA A 104 -2.19 20.71 -14.83
CA ALA A 104 -0.88 21.19 -14.41
C ALA A 104 0.17 21.03 -15.50
N ILE A 105 0.17 19.90 -16.22
CA ILE A 105 1.06 19.64 -17.35
C ILE A 105 0.74 20.62 -18.49
N GLU A 106 -0.53 20.80 -18.84
CA GLU A 106 -0.94 21.71 -19.90
C GLU A 106 -0.55 23.16 -19.59
N ARG A 107 -0.76 23.60 -18.34
CA ARG A 107 -0.30 24.92 -17.87
C ARG A 107 1.22 25.06 -17.98
N GLY A 108 1.98 24.07 -17.52
CA GLY A 108 3.45 24.08 -17.62
C GLY A 108 3.94 24.15 -19.07
N VAL A 109 3.32 23.39 -19.99
CA VAL A 109 3.63 23.44 -21.42
C VAL A 109 3.29 24.80 -22.02
N ARG A 110 2.16 25.38 -21.64
CA ARG A 110 1.72 26.70 -22.13
C ARG A 110 2.64 27.83 -21.64
N ASP A 111 3.10 27.77 -20.40
CA ASP A 111 4.05 28.73 -19.85
C ASP A 111 5.44 28.60 -20.49
N LEU A 112 5.89 27.36 -20.75
CA LEU A 112 7.09 27.11 -21.55
C LEU A 112 6.95 27.67 -22.97
N ALA A 113 5.82 27.46 -23.64
CA ALA A 113 5.56 28.00 -24.97
C ALA A 113 5.57 29.55 -24.99
N ARG A 114 5.06 30.22 -23.96
CA ARG A 114 5.11 31.70 -23.84
C ARG A 114 6.50 32.25 -23.52
N SER A 115 7.36 31.46 -22.89
CA SER A 115 8.73 31.88 -22.55
C SER A 115 9.73 31.64 -23.68
N LEU A 116 9.32 30.97 -24.77
CA LEU A 116 10.16 30.81 -25.96
C LEU A 116 10.10 32.07 -26.83
N PRO A 117 11.25 32.62 -27.26
CA PRO A 117 11.37 33.93 -27.92
C PRO A 117 10.84 33.99 -29.37
N PHE A 118 10.10 32.98 -29.84
CA PHE A 118 9.71 32.82 -31.24
C PHE A 118 8.27 33.28 -31.57
N SER A 119 7.55 33.95 -30.66
CA SER A 119 6.16 34.37 -30.89
C SER A 119 6.00 35.81 -31.41
N GLY A 120 6.98 36.33 -32.14
CA GLY A 120 6.94 37.69 -32.65
C GLY A 120 7.60 37.83 -34.01
N GLU A 121 6.94 37.32 -35.04
CA GLU A 121 6.96 37.85 -36.42
C GLU A 121 5.60 37.61 -37.08
#